data_AF-B8LMB1-F1
#
_entry.id   AF-B8LMB1-F1
#
_cell.length_a   1.000
_cell.length_b   1.000
_cell.length_c   1.000
_cell.angle_alpha   90.00
_cell.angle_beta   90.00
_cell.angle_gamma   90.00
#
_symmetry.space_group_name_H-M   'P 1'
#
loop_
_entity.id
_entity.type
_entity.pdbx_description
1 polymer ?
#
loop_
_entity_poly.entity_id
_entity_poly.type
_entity_poly.pdbx_seq_one_letter_code
_entity_poly.pdbx_strand_id
1 'polypeptide(L)'
;MAMAALTAATTTATAAHVHGLCSSSSGFNGRKLSVALPRVCAPATSKRKRAGGVAVAKYGEKSIYFDLEDISNTTGAWDLYGSDTPSPYNPLQSKFFETFAKPFTKRGLLLKFLLLAGGGGLVYAGSNATGDILPIVRGPQQPPVLGPREKL
;
A
#
# COMPACT_ATOMS: atom_id res chain seq x y z
N MET A 1 -42.29 -7.74 -40.34
CA MET A 1 -41.99 -6.66 -39.38
C MET A 1 -42.69 -7.00 -38.08
N ALA A 2 -41.98 -7.56 -37.11
CA ALA A 2 -42.53 -7.96 -35.82
C ALA A 2 -41.79 -7.20 -34.71
N MET A 3 -42.54 -6.36 -33.99
CA MET A 3 -42.11 -5.60 -32.82
C MET A 3 -42.15 -6.52 -31.59
N ALA A 4 -41.02 -6.75 -30.94
CA ALA A 4 -40.94 -7.40 -29.65
C ALA A 4 -40.55 -6.36 -28.59
N ALA A 5 -41.48 -6.08 -27.68
CA ALA A 5 -41.31 -5.16 -26.56
C ALA A 5 -40.41 -5.79 -25.48
N LEU A 6 -39.35 -5.07 -25.09
CA LEU A 6 -38.49 -5.43 -23.97
C LEU A 6 -38.98 -4.72 -22.72
N THR A 7 -39.53 -5.48 -21.77
CA THR A 7 -39.92 -5.00 -20.45
C THR A 7 -38.69 -4.91 -19.54
N ALA A 8 -38.43 -3.72 -18.99
CA ALA A 8 -37.36 -3.48 -18.04
C ALA A 8 -37.77 -3.96 -16.63
N ALA A 9 -37.03 -4.91 -16.07
CA ALA A 9 -37.16 -5.31 -14.67
C ALA A 9 -36.05 -4.63 -13.85
N THR A 10 -36.43 -3.76 -12.92
CA THR A 10 -35.53 -3.13 -11.94
C THR A 10 -35.42 -4.01 -10.71
N THR A 11 -34.26 -4.62 -10.48
CA THR A 11 -33.94 -5.31 -9.21
C THR A 11 -33.24 -4.34 -8.26
N THR A 12 -33.90 -4.02 -7.14
CA THR A 12 -33.31 -3.30 -6.01
C THR A 12 -32.40 -4.24 -5.23
N ALA A 13 -31.08 -4.05 -5.29
CA ALA A 13 -30.12 -4.76 -4.47
C ALA A 13 -30.08 -4.17 -3.05
N THR A 14 -30.28 -5.01 -2.04
CA THR A 14 -30.16 -4.67 -0.62
C THR A 14 -28.69 -4.75 -0.17
N ALA A 15 -28.28 -3.81 0.68
CA ALA A 15 -26.90 -3.63 1.13
C ALA A 15 -26.38 -4.82 1.95
N ALA A 16 -25.25 -5.39 1.54
CA ALA A 16 -24.56 -6.47 2.23
C ALA A 16 -23.79 -5.96 3.46
N HIS A 17 -23.95 -6.67 4.56
CA HIS A 17 -23.27 -6.45 5.84
C HIS A 17 -21.76 -6.74 5.70
N VAL A 18 -20.91 -5.75 5.99
CA VAL A 18 -19.45 -5.88 5.92
C VAL A 18 -18.96 -6.74 7.08
N HIS A 19 -18.56 -7.98 6.79
CA HIS A 19 -17.80 -8.82 7.72
C HIS A 19 -16.31 -8.43 7.64
N GLY A 20 -15.77 -7.91 8.74
CA GLY A 20 -14.39 -7.49 8.85
C GLY A 20 -13.39 -8.64 8.63
N LEU A 21 -12.40 -8.37 7.77
CA LEU A 21 -11.24 -9.22 7.51
C LEU A 21 -10.17 -9.01 8.59
N CYS A 22 -10.23 -9.81 9.65
CA CYS A 22 -9.07 -10.26 10.43
C CYS A 22 -9.50 -11.61 11.03
N SER A 23 -8.76 -12.70 11.01
CA SER A 23 -7.32 -12.87 11.09
C SER A 23 -7.00 -14.34 10.79
N SER A 24 -5.80 -14.58 10.29
CA SER A 24 -5.17 -15.88 10.10
C SER A 24 -5.33 -16.82 11.32
N SER A 25 -5.77 -18.05 11.08
CA SER A 25 -5.78 -19.14 12.06
C SER A 25 -4.59 -20.07 11.85
N SER A 26 -3.40 -19.63 12.25
CA SER A 26 -2.33 -20.53 12.68
C SER A 26 -2.50 -20.78 14.18
N GLY A 27 -2.65 -22.04 14.55
CA GLY A 27 -3.00 -22.48 15.90
C GLY A 27 -2.01 -22.05 16.97
N PHE A 28 -2.54 -21.41 18.02
CA PHE A 28 -1.92 -21.35 19.33
C PHE A 28 -3.03 -21.63 20.36
N ASN A 29 -2.94 -22.77 21.04
CA ASN A 29 -3.84 -23.14 22.13
C ASN A 29 -3.54 -22.26 23.35
N GLY A 30 -4.17 -21.09 23.43
CA GLY A 30 -4.09 -20.17 24.57
C GLY A 30 -5.31 -20.28 25.49
N ARG A 31 -5.09 -20.58 26.77
CA ARG A 31 -6.12 -20.55 27.83
C ARG A 31 -6.63 -19.11 28.01
N LYS A 32 -7.93 -18.85 27.82
CA LYS A 32 -8.52 -17.53 28.06
C LYS A 32 -8.55 -17.23 29.57
N LEU A 33 -7.85 -16.18 30.00
CA LEU A 33 -7.96 -15.62 31.35
C LEU A 33 -9.21 -14.72 31.42
N SER A 34 -10.03 -14.90 32.45
CA SER A 34 -11.18 -14.03 32.70
C SER A 34 -10.69 -12.67 33.18
N VAL A 35 -10.62 -11.69 32.28
CA VAL A 35 -10.45 -10.28 32.66
C VAL A 35 -11.82 -9.79 33.10
N ALA A 36 -11.95 -9.45 34.38
CA ALA A 36 -13.13 -8.77 34.91
C ALA A 36 -13.26 -7.41 34.20
N LEU A 37 -14.38 -7.19 33.51
CA LEU A 37 -14.67 -5.90 32.88
C LEU A 37 -14.82 -4.84 33.98
N PRO A 38 -14.18 -3.66 33.86
CA PRO A 38 -14.44 -2.57 34.78
C PRO A 38 -15.92 -2.17 34.64
N ARG A 39 -16.64 -2.08 35.76
CA ARG A 39 -17.98 -1.48 35.78
C ARG A 39 -17.83 0.00 35.41
N VAL A 40 -18.05 0.32 34.15
CA VAL A 40 -18.24 1.70 33.71
C VAL A 40 -19.59 2.14 34.25
N CYS A 41 -19.58 2.92 35.33
CA CYS A 41 -20.75 3.72 35.70
C CYS A 41 -20.92 4.77 34.60
N ALA A 42 -21.89 4.57 33.71
CA ALA A 42 -22.31 5.61 32.80
C ALA A 42 -22.80 6.81 33.65
N PRO A 43 -22.24 8.02 33.48
CA PRO A 43 -22.84 9.18 34.13
C PRO A 43 -24.26 9.32 33.59
N ALA A 44 -25.24 9.40 34.49
CA ALA A 44 -26.62 9.69 34.13
C ALA A 44 -26.63 11.02 33.38
N THR A 45 -26.79 10.95 32.06
CA THR A 45 -26.89 12.14 31.22
C THR A 45 -28.22 12.81 31.52
N SER A 46 -28.18 13.83 32.36
CA SER A 46 -29.28 14.80 32.47
C SER A 46 -29.55 15.31 31.06
N LYS A 47 -30.66 14.88 30.46
CA LYS A 47 -31.19 15.43 29.21
C LYS A 47 -31.69 16.85 29.47
N ARG A 48 -30.77 17.78 29.76
CA ARG A 48 -31.03 19.18 29.42
C ARG A 48 -31.15 19.19 27.91
N LYS A 49 -32.38 19.32 27.41
CA LYS A 49 -32.62 19.83 26.07
C LYS A 49 -32.03 21.23 26.02
N ARG A 50 -30.71 21.34 25.82
CA ARG A 50 -30.16 22.54 25.23
C ARG A 50 -30.85 22.60 23.88
N ALA A 51 -31.55 23.70 23.61
CA ALA A 51 -31.87 24.09 22.26
C ALA A 51 -30.52 24.35 21.56
N GLY A 52 -29.84 23.27 21.21
CA GLY A 52 -28.58 23.28 20.51
C GLY A 52 -28.94 23.32 19.05
N GLY A 53 -29.02 24.53 18.50
CA GLY A 53 -28.77 24.67 17.08
C GLY A 53 -27.45 23.93 16.82
N VAL A 54 -27.46 22.99 15.88
CA VAL A 54 -26.20 22.43 15.39
C VAL A 54 -25.44 23.64 14.87
N ALA A 55 -24.37 24.03 15.58
CA ALA A 55 -23.49 25.07 15.11
C ALA A 55 -22.76 24.48 13.91
N VAL A 56 -23.35 24.66 12.73
CA VAL A 56 -22.74 24.35 11.44
C VAL A 56 -21.73 25.46 11.20
N ALA A 57 -20.50 25.22 11.59
CA ALA A 57 -19.42 26.17 11.48
C ALA A 57 -18.45 25.64 10.43
N LYS A 58 -18.35 26.35 9.31
CA LYS A 58 -17.51 25.93 8.19
C LYS A 58 -16.06 26.29 8.44
N TYR A 59 -15.15 25.40 8.08
CA TYR A 59 -13.71 25.67 8.10
C TYR A 59 -13.38 26.91 7.24
N GLY A 60 -12.70 27.91 7.82
CA GLY A 60 -12.30 29.14 7.12
C GLY A 60 -13.19 30.37 7.35
N GLU A 61 -14.24 30.27 8.17
CA GLU A 61 -14.94 31.44 8.71
C GLU A 61 -14.07 32.17 9.76
N LYS A 62 -14.41 33.44 10.10
CA LYS A 62 -13.61 34.28 11.01
C LYS A 62 -13.31 33.54 12.32
N SER A 63 -12.05 33.14 12.49
CA SER A 63 -11.52 32.40 13.66
C SER A 63 -12.09 31.00 13.92
N ILE A 64 -12.71 30.37 12.92
CA ILE A 64 -13.22 28.99 13.01
C ILE A 64 -12.32 28.07 12.19
N TYR A 65 -11.50 27.30 12.90
CA TYR A 65 -10.51 26.38 12.33
C TYR A 65 -10.89 24.91 12.54
N PHE A 66 -12.08 24.64 13.09
CA PHE A 66 -12.53 23.31 13.45
C PHE A 66 -13.92 23.06 12.88
N ASP A 67 -13.99 22.13 11.95
CA ASP A 67 -15.20 21.72 11.25
C ASP A 67 -15.36 20.20 11.39
N LEU A 68 -16.56 19.76 11.80
CA LEU A 68 -16.89 18.34 11.95
C LEU A 68 -17.33 17.71 10.63
N GLU A 69 -17.80 18.50 9.68
CA GLU A 69 -18.20 18.05 8.35
C GLU A 69 -16.97 17.97 7.42
N ASP A 70 -16.01 18.89 7.58
CA ASP A 70 -14.75 18.91 6.81
C ASP A 70 -13.51 18.64 7.69
N ILE A 71 -13.35 17.36 8.03
CA ILE A 71 -12.22 16.86 8.81
C ILE A 71 -10.91 16.96 8.02
N SER A 72 -10.95 16.89 6.68
CA SER A 72 -9.76 17.01 5.83
C SER A 72 -9.08 18.36 5.98
N ASN A 73 -9.84 19.46 5.96
CA ASN A 73 -9.29 20.79 6.15
C ASN A 73 -8.93 21.07 7.61
N THR A 74 -9.68 20.52 8.56
CA THR A 74 -9.39 20.65 10.01
C THR A 74 -8.10 19.93 10.42
N THR A 75 -7.84 18.74 9.86
CA THR A 75 -6.66 17.93 10.19
C THR A 75 -5.43 18.28 9.35
N GLY A 76 -5.55 19.23 8.40
CA GLY A 76 -4.45 19.68 7.54
C GLY A 76 -4.07 18.66 6.48
N ALA A 77 -5.03 17.93 5.93
CA ALA A 77 -4.84 16.99 4.81
C ALA A 77 -4.65 17.75 3.47
N TRP A 78 -3.68 18.66 3.44
CA TRP A 78 -3.38 19.52 2.30
C TRP A 78 -2.19 19.00 1.52
N ASP A 79 -2.35 18.91 0.20
CA ASP A 79 -1.22 18.74 -0.69
C ASP A 79 -0.59 20.10 -0.97
N LEU A 80 0.48 20.43 -0.22
CA LEU A 80 1.16 21.73 -0.32
C LEU A 80 1.85 21.95 -1.67
N TYR A 81 2.11 20.88 -2.42
CA TYR A 81 2.90 20.93 -3.65
C TYR A 81 2.18 20.32 -4.86
N GLY A 82 0.93 19.86 -4.68
CA GLY A 82 0.09 19.34 -5.75
C GLY A 82 -0.25 20.42 -6.77
N SER A 83 -0.08 20.10 -8.04
CA SER A 83 -0.47 20.96 -9.15
C SER A 83 -1.36 20.19 -10.11
N ASP A 84 -2.57 20.69 -10.38
CA ASP A 84 -3.53 20.08 -11.32
C ASP A 84 -3.20 20.36 -12.79
N THR A 85 -1.95 20.70 -13.10
CA THR A 85 -1.52 20.95 -14.47
C THR A 85 -1.54 19.65 -15.28
N PRO A 86 -1.96 19.70 -16.56
CA PRO A 86 -1.93 18.52 -17.43
C PRO A 86 -0.50 18.03 -17.65
N SER A 87 -0.36 16.81 -18.20
CA SER A 87 0.94 16.18 -18.42
C SER A 87 1.89 17.11 -19.19
N PRO A 88 3.09 17.37 -18.68
CA PRO A 88 4.06 18.26 -19.33
C PRO A 88 4.74 17.61 -20.55
N TYR A 89 4.52 16.31 -20.78
CA TYR A 89 5.20 15.54 -21.81
C TYR A 89 4.44 15.53 -23.14
N ASN A 90 5.20 15.38 -24.22
CA ASN A 90 4.62 15.20 -25.56
C ASN A 90 3.73 13.93 -25.57
N PRO A 91 2.48 14.00 -26.08
CA PRO A 91 1.57 12.86 -26.11
C PRO A 91 2.15 11.60 -26.78
N LEU A 92 3.02 11.74 -27.77
CA LEU A 92 3.67 10.59 -28.42
C LEU A 92 4.63 9.87 -27.45
N GLN A 93 5.39 10.62 -26.65
CA GLN A 93 6.26 10.07 -25.62
C GLN A 93 5.44 9.39 -24.52
N SER A 94 4.35 10.03 -24.08
CA SER A 94 3.45 9.45 -23.09
C SER A 94 2.87 8.11 -23.56
N LYS A 95 2.45 8.01 -24.83
CA LYS A 95 1.92 6.77 -25.42
C LYS A 95 2.96 5.66 -25.56
N PHE A 96 4.21 6.01 -25.84
CA PHE A 96 5.31 5.06 -25.85
C PHE A 96 5.46 4.40 -24.47
N PHE A 97 5.65 5.19 -23.42
CA PHE A 97 5.86 4.64 -22.07
C PHE A 97 4.62 3.94 -21.54
N GLU A 98 3.42 4.44 -21.85
CA GLU A 98 2.17 3.75 -21.51
C GLU A 98 2.16 2.33 -22.08
N THR A 99 2.62 2.13 -23.32
CA THR A 99 2.57 0.83 -23.99
C THR A 99 3.68 -0.13 -23.52
N PHE A 100 4.91 0.35 -23.38
CA PHE A 100 6.04 -0.49 -22.99
C PHE A 100 6.12 -0.78 -21.48
N ALA A 101 5.65 0.15 -20.64
CA ALA A 101 5.64 -0.07 -19.19
C ALA A 101 4.43 -0.90 -18.74
N LYS A 102 3.36 -1.01 -19.54
CA LYS A 102 2.12 -1.76 -19.23
C LYS A 102 2.37 -3.14 -18.60
N PRO A 103 3.23 -4.02 -19.17
CA PRO A 103 3.50 -5.34 -18.60
C PRO A 103 4.10 -5.29 -17.20
N PHE A 104 4.86 -4.25 -16.87
CA PHE A 104 5.56 -4.07 -15.59
C PHE A 104 4.75 -3.29 -14.54
N THR A 105 3.53 -2.84 -14.86
CA THR A 105 2.71 -2.06 -13.91
C THR A 105 2.13 -2.89 -12.76
N LYS A 106 1.95 -4.20 -12.94
CA LYS A 106 1.37 -5.05 -11.89
C LYS A 106 2.45 -5.41 -10.87
N ARG A 107 2.36 -4.84 -9.66
CA ARG A 107 3.32 -5.04 -8.55
C ARG A 107 3.75 -6.49 -8.32
N GLY A 108 2.81 -7.44 -8.40
CA GLY A 108 3.10 -8.87 -8.18
C GLY A 108 3.89 -9.51 -9.33
N LEU A 109 3.60 -9.10 -10.57
CA LEU A 109 4.35 -9.54 -11.75
C LEU A 109 5.73 -8.89 -11.77
N LEU A 110 5.81 -7.59 -11.50
CA LEU A 110 7.07 -6.85 -11.43
C LEU A 110 8.03 -7.46 -10.40
N LEU A 111 7.54 -7.76 -9.19
CA LEU A 111 8.38 -8.36 -8.14
C LEU A 111 8.91 -9.74 -8.57
N LYS A 112 8.05 -10.59 -9.14
CA LYS A 112 8.45 -11.92 -9.62
C LYS A 112 9.45 -11.82 -10.77
N PHE A 113 9.21 -10.90 -11.70
CA PHE A 113 10.14 -10.63 -12.80
C PHE A 113 11.49 -10.15 -12.26
N LEU A 114 11.53 -9.21 -11.32
CA LEU A 114 12.77 -8.69 -10.78
C LEU A 114 13.56 -9.76 -10.01
N LEU A 115 12.89 -10.58 -9.20
CA LEU A 115 13.55 -11.67 -8.47
C LEU A 115 14.07 -12.75 -9.43
N LEU A 116 13.29 -13.14 -10.42
CA LEU A 116 13.67 -14.21 -11.34
C LEU A 116 14.70 -13.74 -12.39
N ALA A 117 14.42 -12.65 -13.09
CA ALA A 117 15.31 -12.10 -14.12
C ALA A 117 16.51 -11.40 -13.51
N GLY A 118 16.33 -10.60 -12.46
CA GLY A 118 17.43 -9.94 -11.76
C GLY A 118 18.30 -10.92 -10.98
N GLY A 119 17.69 -11.84 -10.23
CA GLY A 119 18.41 -12.90 -9.52
C GLY A 119 19.12 -13.86 -10.48
N GLY A 120 18.43 -14.30 -11.54
CA GLY A 120 19.02 -15.14 -12.59
C GLY A 120 20.14 -14.43 -13.33
N GLY A 121 19.98 -13.14 -13.66
CA GLY A 121 21.02 -12.33 -14.28
C GLY A 121 22.25 -12.18 -13.41
N LEU A 122 22.08 -12.00 -12.09
CA LEU A 122 23.21 -11.92 -11.16
C LEU A 122 23.98 -13.25 -11.08
N VAL A 123 23.27 -14.37 -10.95
CA VAL A 123 23.91 -15.70 -10.92
C VAL A 123 24.62 -15.99 -12.24
N TYR A 124 23.99 -15.67 -13.37
CA TYR A 124 24.57 -15.86 -14.70
C TYR A 124 25.81 -14.99 -14.93
N ALA A 125 25.75 -13.71 -14.58
CA ALA A 125 26.89 -12.81 -14.69
C ALA A 125 28.03 -13.23 -13.76
N GLY A 126 27.71 -13.67 -12.54
CA GLY A 126 28.69 -14.16 -11.57
C GLY A 126 29.38 -15.44 -12.02
N SER A 127 28.65 -16.39 -12.63
CA SER A 127 29.22 -17.65 -13.10
C SER A 127 30.02 -17.53 -14.40
N ASN A 128 29.65 -16.58 -15.27
CA ASN A 128 30.36 -16.31 -16.53
C ASN A 128 31.40 -15.20 -16.43
N ALA A 129 31.69 -14.70 -15.22
CA ALA A 129 32.69 -13.68 -15.02
C ALA A 129 34.08 -14.23 -15.37
N THR A 130 34.79 -13.54 -16.27
CA THR A 130 36.15 -13.91 -16.65
C THR A 130 37.13 -13.59 -15.52
N GLY A 131 38.17 -14.42 -15.36
CA GLY A 131 39.23 -14.24 -14.36
C GLY A 131 40.03 -12.94 -14.49
N ASP A 132 39.92 -12.25 -15.63
CA ASP A 132 40.50 -10.92 -15.86
C ASP A 132 39.66 -9.78 -15.26
N ILE A 133 38.34 -9.98 -15.12
CA ILE A 133 37.41 -9.02 -14.52
C ILE A 133 37.26 -9.29 -13.03
N LEU A 134 37.08 -10.56 -12.66
CA LEU A 134 37.00 -11.00 -11.27
C LEU A 134 38.19 -11.93 -10.95
N PRO A 135 39.28 -11.41 -10.36
CA PRO A 135 40.48 -12.20 -10.06
C PRO A 135 40.21 -13.40 -9.15
N ILE A 136 39.17 -13.33 -8.32
CA ILE A 136 38.74 -14.43 -7.46
C ILE A 136 38.34 -15.68 -8.26
N VAL A 137 37.87 -15.53 -9.50
CA VAL A 137 37.54 -16.65 -10.40
C VAL A 137 38.80 -17.35 -10.90
N ARG A 138 39.90 -16.59 -11.09
CA ARG A 138 41.20 -17.13 -11.53
C ARG A 138 41.95 -17.87 -10.41
N GLY A 139 41.70 -17.49 -9.16
CA GLY A 139 42.35 -18.06 -7.98
C GLY A 139 43.81 -17.59 -7.79
N PRO A 140 44.42 -17.96 -6.65
CA PRO A 140 45.81 -17.60 -6.34
C PRO A 140 46.78 -18.33 -7.28
N GLN A 141 47.70 -17.58 -7.87
CA GLN A 141 48.72 -18.11 -8.79
C GLN A 141 50.06 -18.42 -8.10
N GLN A 142 50.27 -17.85 -6.92
CA GLN A 142 51.51 -18.00 -6.15
C GLN A 142 51.31 -19.04 -5.03
N PRO A 143 52.38 -19.73 -4.61
CA PRO A 143 52.31 -20.61 -3.46
C PRO A 143 51.87 -19.81 -2.23
N PRO A 144 51.02 -20.40 -1.38
CA PRO A 144 50.56 -19.75 -0.16
C PRO A 144 51.73 -19.40 0.76
N VAL A 145 51.66 -18.23 1.38
CA VAL A 145 52.63 -17.83 2.40
C VAL A 145 52.36 -18.62 3.67
N LEU A 146 53.40 -19.26 4.21
CA LEU A 146 53.31 -19.99 5.47
C LEU A 146 52.96 -19.05 6.62
N GLY A 147 51.94 -19.42 7.38
CA GLY A 147 51.58 -18.74 8.62
C GLY A 147 52.57 -19.04 9.75
N PRO A 148 52.38 -18.41 10.93
CA PRO A 148 53.23 -18.65 12.09
C PRO A 148 53.28 -20.13 12.48
N ARG A 149 54.48 -20.63 12.79
CA ARG A 149 54.82 -22.06 13.01
C ARG A 149 54.89 -22.92 11.75
N GLU A 150 55.21 -22.32 10.60
CA GLU A 150 55.42 -23.02 9.31
C GLU A 150 54.19 -23.82 8.86
N LYS A 151 53.00 -23.36 9.24
CA LYS A 151 51.74 -23.99 8.87
C LYS A 151 51.11 -23.27 7.69
N LEU A 152 50.56 -24.07 6.78
CA LEU A 152 49.55 -23.63 5.82
C LEU A 152 48.22 -23.38 6.54
#